data_AF-N1QYA5-F1
#
_entry.id   AF-N1QYA5-F1
#
_cell.length_a   1.000
_cell.length_b   1.000
_cell.length_c   1.000
_cell.angle_alpha   90.00
_cell.angle_beta   90.00
_cell.angle_gamma   90.00
#
_symmetry.space_group_name_H-M   'P 1'
#
loop_
_entity.id
_entity.type
_entity.pdbx_description
1 polymer ?
#
loop_
_entity_poly.entity_id
_entity_poly.type
_entity_poly.pdbx_seq_one_letter_code
_entity_poly.pdbx_strand_id
1 'polypeptide(L)'
;MWGYLLGILWICWLSAAASLVQSAGTMRPYAVNPRENWKLKSDECETAIEELKKQNDSVAAALAKLDRQVKLKEGQIVQLRSRQREIHEKCELEQLKLPTVNDPMDTGSSSQELVLDYNQLSEIYLKEVRLSDRDKLEAEFKQKIGTLMAEIERTAPNLKALDQYEALQTKEKEVSEKFEAARKEEREVADKYNSVKQRRYELFMEAFDHISKGIDKIYKQLTKSHTHPLGGTAYLNLENEDEPFLHGIKYTAMPPTKRFRDMEQLSGGEKTVAALALLFAIHSFRPSPFFILDEVDAALDNLNVAKVAGFIRSKSCERAGEEQDGEGGCGFQSIVISLKDSFYDKAEALVGVYRDSERSCSRTLTFDLTKYKEA
;
A
#
# COMPACT_ATOMS: atom_id res chain seq x y z
N MET A 1 1.10 10.25 39.26
CA MET A 1 1.36 8.83 38.89
C MET A 1 1.23 8.63 37.37
N TRP A 2 1.82 9.51 36.56
CA TRP A 2 1.82 9.44 35.08
C TRP A 2 3.18 9.89 34.49
N GLY A 3 4.23 9.94 35.31
CA GLY A 3 5.58 10.37 34.90
C GLY A 3 6.61 9.23 34.82
N TYR A 4 6.28 8.03 35.31
CA TYR A 4 7.23 6.92 35.41
C TYR A 4 7.19 5.94 34.22
N LEU A 5 6.15 5.98 33.36
CA LEU A 5 6.08 5.13 32.16
C LEU A 5 6.82 5.73 30.94
N LEU A 6 6.96 7.06 30.85
CA LEU A 6 7.68 7.70 29.74
C LEU A 6 9.20 7.64 29.89
N GLY A 7 9.72 7.50 31.12
CA GLY A 7 11.17 7.41 31.35
C GLY A 7 11.79 6.10 30.90
N ILE A 8 11.03 5.00 30.92
CA ILE A 8 11.54 3.65 30.59
C ILE A 8 11.60 3.43 29.06
N LEU A 9 10.67 4.03 28.30
CA LEU A 9 10.74 3.99 26.83
C LEU A 9 11.89 4.84 26.26
N TRP A 10 12.30 5.91 26.94
CA TRP A 10 13.35 6.80 26.45
C TRP A 10 14.77 6.24 26.65
N ILE A 11 14.98 5.48 27.73
CA ILE A 11 16.27 4.81 28.01
C ILE A 11 16.51 3.61 27.07
N CYS A 12 15.45 2.93 26.62
CA CYS A 12 15.57 1.86 25.62
C CYS A 12 15.91 2.39 24.22
N TRP A 13 15.48 3.62 23.88
CA TRP A 13 15.78 4.24 22.59
C TRP A 13 17.20 4.81 22.51
N LEU A 14 17.75 5.35 23.61
CA LEU A 14 19.12 5.89 23.62
C LEU A 14 20.22 4.80 23.59
N SER A 15 19.93 3.59 24.07
CA SER A 15 20.93 2.49 24.05
C SER A 15 21.08 1.87 22.65
N ALA A 16 20.03 1.91 21.82
CA ALA A 16 20.08 1.41 20.44
C ALA A 16 20.77 2.39 19.46
N ALA A 17 20.82 3.68 19.79
CA ALA A 17 21.49 4.70 18.97
C ALA A 17 23.00 4.81 19.21
N ALA A 18 23.50 4.30 20.34
CA ALA A 18 24.92 4.45 20.73
C ALA A 18 25.87 3.43 20.08
N SER A 19 25.38 2.31 19.53
CA SER A 19 26.22 1.31 18.83
C SER A 19 26.46 1.60 17.35
N LEU A 20 25.83 2.63 16.76
CA LEU A 20 25.98 2.94 15.33
C LEU A 20 26.88 4.15 15.03
N VAL A 21 27.50 4.78 16.03
CA VAL A 21 28.29 6.03 15.87
C VAL A 21 29.81 5.79 15.92
N GLN A 22 30.26 4.56 16.10
CA GLN A 22 31.68 4.24 16.20
C GLN A 22 32.27 3.66 14.91
N SER A 23 32.04 4.34 13.78
CA SER A 23 32.85 4.20 12.56
C SER A 23 32.61 5.39 11.62
N ALA A 24 32.94 6.60 12.08
CA ALA A 24 32.97 7.77 11.22
C ALA A 24 34.21 8.58 11.57
N GLY A 25 35.29 8.32 10.84
CA GLY A 25 36.57 8.97 11.06
C GLY A 25 37.58 8.69 9.96
N THR A 26 37.27 9.04 8.71
CA THR A 26 38.25 9.65 7.78
C THR A 26 37.55 10.25 6.55
N MET A 27 38.02 11.42 6.16
CA MET A 27 37.41 12.34 5.21
C MET A 27 37.99 12.14 3.79
N ARG A 28 37.15 12.45 2.78
CA ARG A 28 37.44 12.83 1.37
C ARG A 28 37.31 11.72 0.30
N PRO A 29 37.12 12.09 -1.00
CA PRO A 29 35.92 12.69 -1.60
C PRO A 29 35.50 11.87 -2.85
N TYR A 30 34.52 12.38 -3.61
CA TYR A 30 34.09 11.98 -4.96
C TYR A 30 32.74 11.24 -5.07
N ALA A 31 31.90 11.88 -5.86
CA ALA A 31 30.60 11.44 -6.31
C ALA A 31 30.68 10.12 -7.09
N VAL A 32 29.81 9.18 -6.75
CA VAL A 32 29.42 8.08 -7.65
C VAL A 32 27.90 7.90 -7.54
N ASN A 33 27.26 7.82 -8.70
CA ASN A 33 25.82 7.95 -8.91
C ASN A 33 24.99 6.90 -8.13
N PRO A 34 23.88 7.28 -7.48
CA PRO A 34 22.97 6.32 -6.82
C PRO A 34 22.41 5.23 -7.74
N ARG A 35 22.34 5.49 -9.05
CA ARG A 35 21.85 4.53 -10.07
C ARG A 35 22.79 3.34 -10.31
N GLU A 36 24.10 3.51 -10.14
CA GLU A 36 25.05 2.40 -10.34
C GLU A 36 24.99 1.39 -9.19
N ASN A 37 24.74 1.87 -7.96
CA ASN A 37 24.59 1.03 -6.78
C ASN A 37 23.32 0.15 -6.84
N TRP A 38 22.21 0.68 -7.37
CA TRP A 38 21.00 -0.12 -7.58
C TRP A 38 21.13 -1.12 -8.73
N LYS A 39 21.90 -0.81 -9.78
CA LYS A 39 22.21 -1.76 -10.85
C LYS A 39 23.09 -2.90 -10.35
N LEU A 40 24.14 -2.60 -9.59
CA LEU A 40 25.00 -3.62 -8.98
C LEU A 40 24.21 -4.55 -8.05
N LYS A 41 23.29 -4.02 -7.23
CA LYS A 41 22.39 -4.83 -6.40
C LYS A 41 21.38 -5.65 -7.21
N SER A 42 20.94 -5.15 -8.37
CA SER A 42 20.08 -5.90 -9.29
C SER A 42 20.86 -7.07 -9.91
N ASP A 43 22.10 -6.82 -10.35
CA ASP A 43 22.97 -7.83 -10.94
C ASP A 43 23.38 -8.90 -9.89
N GLU A 44 23.61 -8.50 -8.64
CA GLU A 44 23.82 -9.42 -7.50
C GLU A 44 22.58 -10.30 -7.23
N CYS A 45 21.38 -9.73 -7.31
CA CYS A 45 20.14 -10.50 -7.18
C CYS A 45 19.93 -11.45 -8.37
N GLU A 46 20.23 -11.03 -9.60
CA GLU A 46 20.10 -11.87 -10.80
C GLU A 46 21.07 -13.05 -10.77
N THR A 47 22.32 -12.81 -10.39
CA THR A 47 23.32 -13.88 -10.21
C THR A 47 22.94 -14.85 -9.09
N ALA A 48 22.38 -14.36 -7.98
CA ALA A 48 21.86 -15.23 -6.92
C ALA A 48 20.66 -16.09 -7.38
N ILE A 49 19.79 -15.54 -8.23
CA ILE A 49 18.67 -16.28 -8.83
C ILE A 49 19.18 -17.35 -9.80
N GLU A 50 20.19 -17.05 -10.62
CA GLU A 50 20.80 -18.02 -11.52
C GLU A 50 21.49 -19.17 -10.76
N GLU A 51 22.17 -18.86 -9.66
CA GLU A 51 22.82 -19.87 -8.81
C GLU A 51 21.78 -20.79 -8.14
N LEU A 52 20.68 -20.22 -7.62
CA LEU A 52 19.57 -20.98 -7.06
C LEU A 52 18.86 -21.85 -8.11
N LYS A 53 18.72 -21.36 -9.35
CA LYS A 53 18.18 -22.16 -10.47
C LYS A 53 19.07 -23.36 -10.77
N LYS A 54 20.39 -23.17 -10.85
CA LYS A 54 21.35 -24.27 -11.05
C LYS A 54 21.29 -25.30 -9.92
N GLN A 55 21.17 -24.85 -8.67
CA GLN A 55 20.99 -25.75 -7.53
C GLN A 55 19.68 -26.54 -7.65
N ASN A 56 18.58 -25.89 -8.02
CA ASN A 56 17.29 -26.55 -8.20
C ASN A 56 17.31 -27.60 -9.33
N ASP A 57 17.95 -27.29 -10.46
CA ASP A 57 18.12 -28.24 -11.56
C ASP A 57 18.98 -29.44 -11.16
N SER A 58 20.03 -29.23 -10.35
CA SER A 58 20.87 -30.30 -9.81
C SER A 58 20.10 -31.22 -8.85
N VAL A 59 19.23 -30.65 -8.01
CA VAL A 59 18.38 -31.39 -7.07
C VAL A 59 17.28 -32.15 -7.82
N ALA A 60 16.69 -31.54 -8.85
CA ALA A 60 15.71 -32.19 -9.72
C ALA A 60 16.32 -33.40 -10.45
N ALA A 61 17.55 -33.27 -10.94
CA ALA A 61 18.28 -34.39 -11.55
C ALA A 61 18.58 -35.52 -10.54
N ALA A 62 18.93 -35.17 -9.30
CA ALA A 62 19.15 -36.15 -8.22
C ALA A 62 17.85 -36.89 -7.84
N LEU A 63 16.72 -36.17 -7.71
CA LEU A 63 15.40 -36.75 -7.44
C LEU A 63 14.96 -37.70 -8.56
N ALA A 64 15.15 -37.31 -9.82
CA ALA A 64 14.84 -38.18 -10.97
C ALA A 64 15.68 -39.47 -10.98
N LYS A 65 16.94 -39.41 -10.52
CA LYS A 65 17.80 -40.60 -10.37
C LYS A 65 17.31 -41.51 -9.24
N LEU A 66 16.89 -40.93 -8.11
CA LEU A 66 16.36 -41.69 -6.97
C LEU A 66 15.02 -42.36 -7.31
N ASP A 67 14.12 -41.67 -8.00
CA ASP A 67 12.83 -42.20 -8.47
C ASP A 67 13.01 -43.41 -9.39
N ARG A 68 14.00 -43.37 -10.30
CA ARG A 68 14.36 -44.52 -11.14
C ARG A 68 14.86 -45.72 -10.31
N GLN A 69 15.63 -45.47 -9.25
CA GLN A 69 16.10 -46.55 -8.36
C GLN A 69 14.96 -47.16 -7.55
N VAL A 70 14.01 -46.35 -7.08
CA VAL A 70 12.82 -46.81 -6.36
C VAL A 70 11.97 -47.70 -7.29
N LYS A 71 11.66 -47.25 -8.50
CA LYS A 71 10.89 -48.05 -9.48
C LYS A 71 11.57 -49.38 -9.82
N LEU A 72 12.90 -49.38 -9.94
CA LEU A 72 13.67 -50.62 -10.14
C LEU A 72 13.52 -51.58 -8.96
N LYS A 73 13.60 -51.07 -7.73
CA LYS A 73 13.48 -51.86 -6.50
C LYS A 73 12.05 -52.38 -6.29
N GLU A 74 11.03 -51.57 -6.58
CA GLU A 74 9.63 -52.01 -6.57
C GLU A 74 9.39 -53.13 -7.58
N GLY A 75 9.94 -53.02 -8.80
CA GLY A 75 9.91 -54.09 -9.78
C GLY A 75 10.58 -55.39 -9.29
N GLN A 76 11.73 -55.28 -8.61
CA GLN A 76 12.40 -56.42 -7.99
C GLN A 76 11.55 -57.07 -6.88
N ILE A 77 10.88 -56.27 -6.06
CA ILE A 77 9.99 -56.78 -5.00
C ILE A 77 8.80 -57.54 -5.62
N VAL A 78 8.21 -57.02 -6.69
CA VAL A 78 7.09 -57.69 -7.38
C VAL A 78 7.53 -59.03 -7.97
N GLN A 79 8.72 -59.10 -8.61
CA GLN A 79 9.27 -60.35 -9.12
C GLN A 79 9.61 -61.35 -8.00
N LEU A 80 10.15 -60.89 -6.87
CA LEU A 80 10.41 -61.77 -5.73
C LEU A 80 9.12 -62.30 -5.12
N ARG A 81 8.06 -61.48 -5.04
CA ARG A 81 6.74 -61.91 -4.57
C ARG A 81 6.05 -62.88 -5.54
N SER A 82 6.23 -62.73 -6.86
CA SER A 82 5.72 -63.72 -7.82
C SER A 82 6.48 -65.03 -7.69
N ARG A 83 7.81 -64.99 -7.58
CA ARG A 83 8.64 -66.18 -7.35
C ARG A 83 8.31 -66.87 -6.02
N GLN A 84 8.04 -66.11 -4.96
CA GLN A 84 7.59 -66.66 -3.68
C GLN A 84 6.26 -67.40 -3.83
N ARG A 85 5.29 -66.82 -4.55
CA ARG A 85 4.01 -67.49 -4.85
C ARG A 85 4.19 -68.75 -5.68
N GLU A 86 5.02 -68.72 -6.73
CA GLU A 86 5.33 -69.91 -7.53
C GLU A 86 5.99 -71.01 -6.71
N ILE A 87 6.89 -70.66 -5.79
CA ILE A 87 7.52 -71.62 -4.87
C ILE A 87 6.46 -72.18 -3.91
N HIS A 88 5.57 -71.34 -3.38
CA HIS A 88 4.50 -71.76 -2.47
C HIS A 88 3.53 -72.73 -3.18
N GLU A 89 3.08 -72.41 -4.39
CA GLU A 89 2.21 -73.28 -5.20
C GLU A 89 2.89 -74.62 -5.53
N LYS A 90 4.19 -74.62 -5.87
CA LYS A 90 4.95 -75.87 -6.10
C LYS A 90 5.10 -76.70 -4.83
N CYS A 91 5.37 -76.08 -3.68
CA CYS A 91 5.48 -76.78 -2.41
C CYS A 91 4.13 -77.32 -1.93
N GLU A 92 3.01 -76.62 -2.21
CA GLU A 92 1.66 -77.12 -1.97
C GLU A 92 1.33 -78.34 -2.85
N LEU A 93 1.70 -78.31 -4.13
CA LEU A 93 1.55 -79.45 -5.05
C LEU A 93 2.39 -80.67 -4.64
N GLU A 94 3.57 -80.46 -4.03
CA GLU A 94 4.48 -81.52 -3.58
C GLU A 94 4.26 -81.96 -2.11
N GLN A 95 3.26 -81.40 -1.40
CA GLN A 95 2.99 -81.65 0.04
C GLN A 95 4.20 -81.44 0.98
N LEU A 96 5.11 -80.52 0.63
CA LEU A 96 6.27 -80.20 1.47
C LEU A 96 5.90 -79.13 2.50
N LYS A 97 5.86 -79.49 3.79
CA LYS A 97 5.65 -78.54 4.89
C LYS A 97 6.90 -77.67 5.10
N LEU A 98 6.86 -76.42 4.63
CA LEU A 98 7.91 -75.44 4.92
C LEU A 98 7.76 -74.87 6.34
N PRO A 99 8.84 -74.76 7.13
CA PRO A 99 8.83 -74.04 8.40
C PRO A 99 8.60 -72.56 8.11
N THR A 100 7.38 -72.09 8.31
CA THR A 100 7.05 -70.67 8.17
C THR A 100 7.35 -70.03 9.52
N VAL A 101 8.28 -69.07 9.57
CA VAL A 101 8.42 -68.20 10.73
C VAL A 101 7.17 -67.32 10.75
N ASN A 102 6.33 -67.50 11.77
CA ASN A 102 5.07 -66.78 11.90
C ASN A 102 5.33 -65.26 11.93
N ASP A 103 4.54 -64.55 11.14
CA ASP A 103 4.50 -63.09 11.09
C ASP A 103 4.04 -62.55 12.46
N PRO A 104 4.80 -61.68 13.14
CA PRO A 104 4.46 -61.21 14.49
C PRO A 104 3.17 -60.36 14.56
N MET A 105 2.48 -60.16 13.45
CA MET A 105 1.25 -59.35 13.35
C MET A 105 -0.02 -60.17 13.07
N ASP A 106 0.07 -61.50 13.02
CA ASP A 106 -1.09 -62.38 12.83
C ASP A 106 -1.75 -62.69 14.18
N THR A 107 -2.77 -61.91 14.55
CA THR A 107 -3.53 -62.04 15.82
C THR A 107 -4.76 -62.94 15.69
N GLY A 108 -4.83 -63.75 14.63
CA GLY A 108 -5.93 -64.65 14.33
C GLY A 108 -5.86 -65.99 15.06
N SER A 109 -6.50 -66.07 16.23
CA SER A 109 -7.21 -67.27 16.69
C SER A 109 -6.40 -68.57 16.92
N SER A 110 -5.30 -68.48 17.66
CA SER A 110 -4.84 -69.62 18.45
C SER A 110 -4.99 -69.26 19.92
N SER A 111 -5.90 -69.94 20.62
CA SER A 111 -5.83 -70.10 22.07
C SER A 111 -4.54 -70.84 22.40
N GLN A 112 -3.41 -70.13 22.28
CA GLN A 112 -2.16 -70.53 22.85
C GLN A 112 -2.38 -70.49 24.36
N GLU A 113 -2.36 -71.66 24.99
CA GLU A 113 -1.92 -71.72 26.38
C GLU A 113 -0.67 -70.85 26.45
N LEU A 114 -0.73 -69.79 27.27
CA LEU A 114 0.42 -68.95 27.52
C LEU A 114 1.52 -69.88 28.07
N VAL A 115 2.43 -70.30 27.22
CA VAL A 115 3.65 -70.98 27.64
C VAL A 115 4.49 -69.88 28.29
N LEU A 116 4.28 -69.71 29.58
CA LEU A 116 5.09 -68.83 30.41
C LEU A 116 6.51 -69.40 30.40
N ASP A 117 7.37 -68.80 29.59
CA ASP A 117 8.75 -69.22 29.46
C ASP A 117 9.55 -68.75 30.68
N TYR A 118 9.81 -69.67 31.60
CA TYR A 118 10.49 -69.41 32.87
C TYR A 118 12.02 -69.46 32.77
N ASN A 119 12.58 -69.65 31.59
CA ASN A 119 14.02 -69.79 31.37
C ASN A 119 14.83 -68.53 31.70
N GLN A 120 14.17 -67.37 31.83
CA GLN A 120 14.81 -66.09 32.21
C GLN A 120 14.68 -65.75 33.69
N LEU A 121 13.98 -66.57 34.49
CA LEU A 121 13.97 -66.39 35.94
C LEU A 121 15.30 -66.89 36.51
N SER A 122 15.84 -66.16 37.49
CA SER A 122 17.04 -66.60 38.20
C SER A 122 16.79 -67.95 38.89
N GLU A 123 17.82 -68.82 38.94
CA GLU A 123 17.77 -70.19 39.50
C GLU A 123 17.16 -70.29 40.92
N ILE A 124 17.08 -69.17 41.63
CA ILE A 124 16.51 -69.02 42.97
C ILE A 124 14.97 -69.23 42.96
N TYR A 125 14.30 -68.90 41.86
CA TYR A 125 12.83 -68.98 41.73
C TYR A 125 12.34 -70.28 41.06
N LEU A 126 13.26 -71.07 40.50
CA LEU A 126 12.97 -72.35 39.81
C LEU A 126 13.04 -73.58 40.73
N LYS A 127 13.57 -73.44 41.96
CA LYS A 127 13.57 -74.50 42.97
C LYS A 127 12.28 -74.48 43.79
N GLU A 128 11.79 -75.63 44.22
CA GLU A 128 10.71 -75.74 45.21
C GLU A 128 11.16 -75.10 46.54
N VAL A 129 10.83 -73.83 46.71
CA VAL A 129 11.09 -73.09 47.93
C VAL A 129 10.07 -73.51 48.99
N ARG A 130 10.52 -73.68 50.24
CA ARG A 130 9.65 -73.98 51.40
C ARG A 130 8.49 -72.97 51.46
N LEU A 131 7.29 -73.41 51.87
CA LEU A 131 6.07 -72.58 51.97
C LEU A 131 6.34 -71.21 52.62
N SER A 132 7.15 -71.17 53.69
CA SER A 132 7.49 -69.96 54.43
C SER A 132 8.32 -68.92 53.68
N ASP A 133 9.09 -69.32 52.67
CA ASP A 133 9.90 -68.40 51.86
C ASP A 133 9.15 -67.99 50.58
N ARG A 134 8.19 -68.81 50.11
CA ARG A 134 7.17 -68.37 49.14
C ARG A 134 6.30 -67.26 49.71
N ASP A 135 5.84 -67.40 50.96
CA ASP A 135 4.99 -66.41 51.62
C ASP A 135 5.71 -65.05 51.78
N LYS A 136 7.03 -65.06 52.06
CA LYS A 136 7.85 -63.84 52.13
C LYS A 136 7.99 -63.18 50.77
N LEU A 137 8.24 -63.96 49.73
CA LEU A 137 8.37 -63.46 48.37
C LEU A 137 7.06 -62.87 47.84
N GLU A 138 5.94 -63.53 48.16
CA GLU A 138 4.60 -63.06 47.85
C GLU A 138 4.31 -61.74 48.59
N ALA A 139 4.71 -61.63 49.86
CA ALA A 139 4.58 -60.39 50.62
C ALA A 139 5.42 -59.24 50.02
N GLU A 140 6.66 -59.50 49.58
CA GLU A 140 7.50 -58.50 48.91
C GLU A 140 6.90 -58.03 47.58
N PHE A 141 6.36 -58.95 46.77
CA PHE A 141 5.70 -58.57 45.52
C PHE A 141 4.40 -57.82 45.78
N LYS A 142 3.59 -58.22 46.77
CA LYS A 142 2.41 -57.47 47.19
C LYS A 142 2.77 -56.07 47.69
N GLN A 143 3.87 -55.93 48.42
CA GLN A 143 4.36 -54.62 48.87
C GLN A 143 4.81 -53.75 47.69
N LYS A 144 5.57 -54.30 46.73
CA LYS A 144 6.01 -53.59 45.51
C LYS A 144 4.82 -53.19 44.64
N ILE A 145 3.84 -54.07 44.49
CA ILE A 145 2.58 -53.77 43.79
C ILE A 145 1.84 -52.65 44.53
N GLY A 146 1.74 -52.72 45.86
CA GLY A 146 1.13 -51.67 46.68
C GLY A 146 1.82 -50.32 46.55
N THR A 147 3.16 -50.28 46.53
CA THR A 147 3.91 -49.03 46.34
C THR A 147 3.73 -48.46 44.94
N LEU A 148 3.73 -49.31 43.91
CA LEU A 148 3.50 -48.90 42.52
C LEU A 148 2.07 -48.42 42.32
N MET A 149 1.08 -49.08 42.92
CA MET A 149 -0.31 -48.65 42.90
C MET A 149 -0.50 -47.30 43.58
N ALA A 150 0.11 -47.08 44.76
CA ALA A 150 0.08 -45.79 45.44
C ALA A 150 0.78 -44.68 44.63
N GLU A 151 1.85 -45.02 43.90
CA GLU A 151 2.53 -44.08 43.00
C GLU A 151 1.68 -43.73 41.78
N ILE A 152 0.96 -44.71 41.20
CA ILE A 152 0.00 -44.49 40.11
C ILE A 152 -1.19 -43.65 40.58
N GLU A 153 -1.76 -43.93 41.76
CA GLU A 153 -2.84 -43.13 42.34
C GLU A 153 -2.42 -41.70 42.67
N ARG A 154 -1.18 -41.52 43.18
CA ARG A 154 -0.60 -40.18 43.39
C ARG A 154 -0.43 -39.42 42.07
N THR A 155 -0.14 -40.15 41.00
CA THR A 155 0.12 -39.60 39.66
C THR A 155 -1.12 -39.69 38.79
N ALA A 156 -2.32 -39.47 39.35
CA ALA A 156 -3.58 -39.50 38.62
C ALA A 156 -3.53 -38.56 37.39
N PRO A 157 -3.35 -39.09 36.17
CA PRO A 157 -3.16 -38.25 34.99
C PRO A 157 -4.51 -37.62 34.62
N ASN A 158 -4.49 -36.37 34.18
CA ASN A 158 -5.67 -35.79 33.57
C ASN A 158 -5.90 -36.45 32.20
N LEU A 159 -6.77 -37.45 32.15
CA LEU A 159 -7.09 -38.21 30.94
C LEU A 159 -7.68 -37.34 29.81
N LYS A 160 -8.19 -36.14 30.13
CA LYS A 160 -8.71 -35.17 29.15
C LYS A 160 -7.68 -34.15 28.67
N ALA A 161 -6.45 -34.21 29.18
CA ALA A 161 -5.41 -33.24 28.82
C ALA A 161 -5.06 -33.31 27.33
N LEU A 162 -5.07 -34.50 26.74
CA LEU A 162 -4.81 -34.69 25.32
C LEU A 162 -5.89 -34.03 24.46
N ASP A 163 -7.17 -34.33 24.74
CA ASP A 163 -8.31 -33.73 24.02
C ASP A 163 -8.35 -32.20 24.16
N GLN A 164 -8.05 -31.68 25.35
CA GLN A 164 -7.98 -30.24 25.60
C GLN A 164 -6.83 -29.59 24.82
N TYR A 165 -5.68 -30.25 24.76
CA TYR A 165 -4.53 -29.79 23.99
C TYR A 165 -4.84 -29.75 22.49
N GLU A 166 -5.45 -30.79 21.92
CA GLU A 166 -5.86 -30.82 20.51
C GLU A 166 -6.90 -29.74 20.19
N ALA A 167 -7.88 -29.54 21.07
CA ALA A 167 -8.88 -28.48 20.92
C ALA A 167 -8.25 -27.08 20.99
N LEU A 168 -7.27 -26.86 21.87
CA LEU A 168 -6.53 -25.61 21.97
C LEU A 168 -5.67 -25.36 20.73
N GLN A 169 -4.96 -26.39 20.25
CA GLN A 169 -4.14 -26.30 19.06
C GLN A 169 -4.97 -25.95 17.81
N THR A 170 -6.18 -26.52 17.70
CA THR A 170 -7.09 -26.21 16.61
C THR A 170 -7.57 -24.76 16.68
N LYS A 171 -7.96 -24.28 17.87
CA LYS A 171 -8.34 -22.88 18.08
C LYS A 171 -7.19 -21.91 17.81
N GLU A 172 -5.97 -22.25 18.21
CA GLU A 172 -4.77 -21.45 17.95
C GLU A 172 -4.53 -21.30 16.46
N LYS A 173 -4.66 -22.39 15.69
CA LYS A 173 -4.56 -22.37 14.22
C LYS A 173 -5.62 -21.46 13.61
N GLU A 174 -6.88 -21.61 13.99
CA GLU A 174 -7.98 -20.76 13.49
C GLU A 174 -7.77 -19.27 13.79
N VAL A 175 -7.31 -18.94 15.01
CA VAL A 175 -7.04 -17.55 15.40
C VAL A 175 -5.84 -16.99 14.61
N SER A 176 -4.80 -17.80 14.43
CA SER A 176 -3.61 -17.41 13.66
C SER A 176 -3.96 -17.15 12.20
N GLU A 177 -4.76 -18.02 11.57
CA GLU A 177 -5.24 -17.84 10.20
C GLU A 177 -6.09 -16.56 10.05
N LYS A 178 -7.01 -16.31 10.99
CA LYS A 178 -7.81 -15.07 11.00
C LYS A 178 -6.94 -13.83 11.17
N PHE A 179 -5.94 -13.89 12.05
CA PHE A 179 -5.00 -12.80 12.28
C PHE A 179 -4.16 -12.52 11.03
N GLU A 180 -3.63 -13.56 10.37
CA GLU A 180 -2.88 -13.40 9.13
C GLU A 180 -3.75 -12.84 8.00
N ALA A 181 -5.00 -13.29 7.89
CA ALA A 181 -5.97 -12.73 6.94
C ALA A 181 -6.24 -11.25 7.19
N ALA A 182 -6.51 -10.86 8.44
CA ALA A 182 -6.72 -9.46 8.81
C ALA A 182 -5.48 -8.59 8.56
N ARG A 183 -4.28 -9.11 8.84
CA ARG A 183 -3.01 -8.41 8.57
C ARG A 183 -2.71 -8.29 7.08
N LYS A 184 -3.21 -9.21 6.26
CA LYS A 184 -3.12 -9.11 4.80
C LYS A 184 -4.09 -8.04 4.30
N GLU A 185 -5.33 -8.03 4.79
CA GLU A 185 -6.33 -7.02 4.46
C GLU A 185 -5.86 -5.61 4.85
N GLU A 186 -5.32 -5.44 6.06
CA GLU A 186 -4.75 -4.16 6.52
C GLU A 186 -3.67 -3.66 5.55
N ARG A 187 -2.76 -4.54 5.11
CA ARG A 187 -1.72 -4.19 4.14
C ARG A 187 -2.30 -3.79 2.79
N GLU A 188 -3.25 -4.57 2.25
CA GLU A 188 -3.90 -4.23 0.99
C GLU A 188 -4.64 -2.89 1.05
N VAL A 189 -5.30 -2.60 2.17
CA VAL A 189 -5.98 -1.31 2.39
C VAL A 189 -4.99 -0.17 2.53
N ALA A 190 -3.88 -0.37 3.27
CA ALA A 190 -2.82 0.62 3.40
C ALA A 190 -2.15 0.93 2.06
N ASP A 191 -1.88 -0.09 1.24
CA ASP A 191 -1.30 0.07 -0.09
C ASP A 191 -2.25 0.83 -1.04
N LYS A 192 -3.55 0.48 -1.02
CA LYS A 192 -4.59 1.22 -1.76
C LYS A 192 -4.65 2.68 -1.29
N TYR A 193 -4.64 2.93 0.01
CA TYR A 193 -4.64 4.29 0.56
C TYR A 193 -3.41 5.08 0.09
N ASN A 194 -2.22 4.49 0.17
CA ASN A 194 -0.98 5.13 -0.28
C ASN A 194 -1.01 5.44 -1.78
N SER A 195 -1.54 4.53 -2.61
CA SER A 195 -1.69 4.78 -4.05
C SER A 195 -2.62 5.96 -4.35
N VAL A 196 -3.72 6.08 -3.61
CA VAL A 196 -4.66 7.21 -3.74
C VAL A 196 -4.07 8.50 -3.19
N LYS A 197 -3.36 8.45 -2.04
CA LYS A 197 -2.65 9.60 -1.47
C LYS A 197 -1.64 10.16 -2.47
N GLN A 198 -0.84 9.29 -3.08
CA GLN A 198 0.18 9.67 -4.07
C GLN A 198 -0.46 10.27 -5.33
N ARG A 199 -1.47 9.62 -5.90
CA ARG A 199 -2.17 10.14 -7.09
C ARG A 199 -2.84 11.49 -6.83
N ARG A 200 -3.43 11.68 -5.64
CA ARG A 200 -4.01 12.95 -5.23
C ARG A 200 -2.95 14.04 -5.12
N TYR A 201 -1.79 13.71 -4.54
CA TYR A 201 -0.66 14.64 -4.41
C TYR A 201 -0.13 15.07 -5.78
N GLU A 202 0.08 14.12 -6.70
CA GLU A 202 0.57 14.39 -8.05
C GLU A 202 -0.37 15.32 -8.83
N LEU A 203 -1.67 15.00 -8.86
CA LEU A 203 -2.67 15.83 -9.54
C LEU A 203 -2.79 17.23 -8.92
N PHE A 204 -2.66 17.34 -7.60
CA PHE A 204 -2.69 18.63 -6.92
C PHE A 204 -1.44 19.46 -7.27
N MET A 205 -0.25 18.87 -7.20
CA MET A 205 1.00 19.56 -7.49
C MET A 205 1.11 19.98 -8.95
N GLU A 206 0.64 19.15 -9.88
CA GLU A 206 0.54 19.49 -11.30
C GLU A 206 -0.34 20.74 -11.51
N ALA A 207 -1.54 20.75 -10.92
CA ALA A 207 -2.44 21.89 -11.01
C ALA A 207 -1.86 23.15 -10.32
N PHE A 208 -1.28 22.98 -9.14
CA PHE A 208 -0.69 24.07 -8.36
C PHE A 208 0.49 24.72 -9.08
N ASP A 209 1.42 23.93 -9.60
CA ASP A 209 2.59 24.41 -10.34
C ASP A 209 2.18 25.15 -11.63
N HIS A 210 1.19 24.62 -12.36
CA HIS A 210 0.64 25.29 -13.53
C HIS A 210 0.02 26.65 -13.19
N ILE A 211 -0.83 26.71 -12.15
CA ILE A 211 -1.48 27.95 -11.71
C ILE A 211 -0.45 28.96 -11.18
N SER A 212 0.53 28.49 -10.40
CA SER A 212 1.60 29.33 -9.84
C SER A 212 2.48 29.97 -10.92
N LYS A 213 2.79 29.23 -11.99
CA LYS A 213 3.51 29.77 -13.16
C LYS A 213 2.66 30.72 -14.02
N GLY A 214 1.35 30.47 -14.10
CA GLY A 214 0.40 31.27 -14.88
C GLY A 214 0.07 32.61 -14.23
N ILE A 215 -0.10 32.63 -12.90
CA ILE A 215 -0.63 33.80 -12.20
C ILE A 215 0.26 35.04 -12.30
N ASP A 216 1.58 34.89 -12.21
CA ASP A 216 2.51 36.03 -12.28
C ASP A 216 2.45 36.70 -13.66
N LYS A 217 2.37 35.90 -14.73
CA LYS A 217 2.23 36.39 -16.11
C LYS A 217 0.92 37.15 -16.31
N ILE A 218 -0.19 36.57 -15.86
CA ILE A 218 -1.53 37.17 -16.00
C ILE A 218 -1.63 38.45 -15.17
N TYR A 219 -1.16 38.42 -13.92
CA TYR A 219 -1.19 39.59 -13.04
C TYR A 219 -0.32 40.74 -13.59
N LYS A 220 0.86 40.43 -14.14
CA LYS A 220 1.69 41.42 -14.86
C LYS A 220 0.95 42.03 -16.03
N GLN A 221 0.27 41.23 -16.85
CA GLN A 221 -0.50 41.72 -18.00
C GLN A 221 -1.65 42.65 -17.58
N LEU A 222 -2.38 42.30 -16.51
CA LEU A 222 -3.49 43.11 -16.00
C LEU A 222 -3.03 44.42 -15.34
N THR A 223 -1.85 44.43 -14.73
CA THR A 223 -1.32 45.60 -13.99
C THR A 223 -0.36 46.47 -14.80
N LYS A 224 0.15 46.00 -15.95
CA LYS A 224 1.03 46.76 -16.84
C LYS A 224 0.35 48.06 -17.28
N SER A 225 1.06 49.18 -17.17
CA SER A 225 0.56 50.50 -17.56
C SER A 225 1.66 51.31 -18.25
N HIS A 226 1.29 52.36 -18.99
CA HIS A 226 2.27 53.31 -19.53
C HIS A 226 3.13 53.93 -18.41
N THR A 227 2.50 54.19 -17.24
CA THR A 227 3.16 54.70 -16.03
C THR A 227 4.06 53.67 -15.34
N HIS A 228 3.77 52.36 -15.50
CA HIS A 228 4.46 51.27 -14.81
C HIS A 228 4.67 50.08 -15.77
N PRO A 229 5.77 50.09 -16.55
CA PRO A 229 6.01 49.10 -17.61
C PRO A 229 6.35 47.70 -17.08
N LEU A 230 6.86 47.58 -15.84
CA LEU A 230 7.16 46.29 -15.20
C LEU A 230 5.93 45.59 -14.60
N GLY A 231 4.81 46.31 -14.38
CA GLY A 231 3.64 45.75 -13.71
C GLY A 231 3.88 45.37 -12.24
N GLY A 232 2.90 44.69 -11.65
CA GLY A 232 2.99 44.05 -10.34
C GLY A 232 3.46 42.59 -10.42
N THR A 233 3.64 41.94 -9.27
CA THR A 233 3.98 40.51 -9.18
C THR A 233 2.99 39.78 -8.28
N ALA A 234 2.74 38.51 -8.53
CA ALA A 234 1.84 37.70 -7.72
C ALA A 234 2.42 36.29 -7.54
N TYR A 235 2.31 35.75 -6.33
CA TYR A 235 2.87 34.46 -5.95
C TYR A 235 1.85 33.66 -5.14
N LEU A 236 1.79 32.35 -5.40
CA LEU A 236 1.12 31.38 -4.53
C LEU A 236 2.20 30.57 -3.81
N ASN A 237 2.11 30.51 -2.48
CA ASN A 237 3.00 29.71 -1.66
C ASN A 237 2.19 28.66 -0.90
N LEU A 238 2.71 27.44 -0.86
CA LEU A 238 2.22 26.38 0.03
C LEU A 238 2.85 26.59 1.40
N GLU A 239 2.04 26.51 2.46
CA GLU A 239 2.57 26.55 3.83
C GLU A 239 3.39 25.29 4.17
N ASN A 240 3.06 24.15 3.56
CA ASN A 240 3.79 22.90 3.68
C ASN A 240 3.77 22.15 2.33
N GLU A 241 4.96 21.85 1.78
CA GLU A 241 5.12 21.16 0.49
C GLU A 241 4.91 19.64 0.60
N ASP A 242 5.16 19.05 1.77
CA ASP A 242 5.04 17.61 2.00
C ASP A 242 3.58 17.20 2.22
N GLU A 243 2.81 18.06 2.92
CA GLU A 243 1.39 17.83 3.19
C GLU A 243 0.54 19.07 2.88
N PRO A 244 0.30 19.36 1.59
CA PRO A 244 -0.40 20.57 1.14
C PRO A 244 -1.89 20.58 1.51
N PHE A 245 -2.43 19.48 2.04
CA PHE A 245 -3.83 19.35 2.42
C PHE A 245 -4.10 19.72 3.88
N LEU A 246 -3.07 19.71 4.74
CA LEU A 246 -3.22 20.07 6.15
C LEU A 246 -3.19 21.58 6.35
N HIS A 247 -2.46 22.27 5.48
CA HIS A 247 -2.18 23.69 5.60
C HIS A 247 -2.73 24.46 4.39
N GLY A 248 -2.92 25.77 4.57
CA GLY A 248 -3.53 26.61 3.55
C GLY A 248 -2.58 26.94 2.40
N ILE A 249 -3.16 27.52 1.35
CA ILE A 249 -2.40 28.18 0.28
C ILE A 249 -2.37 29.67 0.57
N LYS A 250 -1.18 30.25 0.70
CA LYS A 250 -1.01 31.69 0.90
C LYS A 250 -0.87 32.40 -0.44
N TYR A 251 -1.91 33.15 -0.81
CA TYR A 251 -1.87 34.01 -2.00
C TYR A 251 -1.38 35.42 -1.66
N THR A 252 -0.32 35.88 -2.34
CA THR A 252 0.23 37.21 -2.15
C THR A 252 0.41 37.94 -3.48
N ALA A 253 0.07 39.22 -3.52
CA ALA A 253 0.24 40.08 -4.68
C ALA A 253 0.91 41.40 -4.27
N MET A 254 1.87 41.82 -5.07
CA MET A 254 2.56 43.10 -4.97
C MET A 254 2.14 44.00 -6.13
N PRO A 255 1.31 45.04 -5.87
CA PRO A 255 1.08 46.11 -6.82
C PRO A 255 2.39 46.84 -7.18
N PRO A 256 2.49 47.44 -8.38
CA PRO A 256 3.74 48.05 -8.89
C PRO A 256 4.34 49.15 -8.00
N THR A 257 3.52 49.80 -7.17
CA THR A 257 3.91 50.96 -6.37
C THR A 257 4.09 50.64 -4.88
N LYS A 258 3.84 49.39 -4.45
CA LYS A 258 3.77 49.03 -3.01
C LYS A 258 4.72 47.89 -2.66
N ARG A 259 5.20 47.92 -1.41
CA ARG A 259 5.97 46.81 -0.81
C ARG A 259 5.05 45.63 -0.51
N PHE A 260 5.66 44.47 -0.26
CA PHE A 260 4.97 43.25 0.18
C PHE A 260 4.00 43.53 1.35
N ARG A 261 2.74 43.16 1.16
CA ARG A 261 1.66 43.24 2.15
C ARG A 261 0.75 42.03 1.99
N ASP A 262 0.11 41.63 3.08
CA ASP A 262 -0.90 40.58 3.04
C ASP A 262 -2.15 41.08 2.27
N MET A 263 -2.86 40.14 1.64
CA MET A 263 -4.05 40.41 0.81
C MET A 263 -5.09 41.27 1.52
N GLU A 264 -5.28 41.08 2.82
CA GLU A 264 -6.25 41.82 3.64
C GLU A 264 -6.01 43.33 3.64
N GLN A 265 -4.75 43.75 3.49
CA GLN A 265 -4.31 45.15 3.55
C GLN A 265 -4.29 45.85 2.19
N LEU A 266 -4.67 45.15 1.11
CA LEU A 266 -4.78 45.72 -0.23
C LEU A 266 -6.06 46.54 -0.41
N SER A 267 -6.02 47.50 -1.33
CA SER A 267 -7.19 48.29 -1.73
C SER A 267 -8.27 47.39 -2.37
N GLY A 268 -9.55 47.79 -2.30
CA GLY A 268 -10.65 47.01 -2.90
C GLY A 268 -10.45 46.74 -4.40
N GLY A 269 -9.96 47.74 -5.15
CA GLY A 269 -9.64 47.56 -6.57
C GLY A 269 -8.46 46.61 -6.80
N GLU A 270 -7.41 46.69 -5.98
CA GLU A 270 -6.25 45.79 -6.06
C GLU A 270 -6.64 44.34 -5.74
N LYS A 271 -7.49 44.13 -4.72
CA LYS A 271 -8.07 42.81 -4.40
C LYS A 271 -8.87 42.25 -5.56
N THR A 272 -9.65 43.09 -6.24
CA THR A 272 -10.47 42.69 -7.40
C THR A 272 -9.60 42.27 -8.58
N VAL A 273 -8.54 43.02 -8.91
CA VAL A 273 -7.58 42.64 -9.97
C VAL A 273 -6.83 41.35 -9.62
N ALA A 274 -6.41 41.20 -8.36
CA ALA A 274 -5.75 39.98 -7.89
C ALA A 274 -6.67 38.75 -7.98
N ALA A 275 -7.93 38.89 -7.56
CA ALA A 275 -8.93 37.83 -7.68
C ALA A 275 -9.21 37.46 -9.14
N LEU A 276 -9.38 38.44 -10.03
CA LEU A 276 -9.53 38.20 -11.47
C LEU A 276 -8.31 37.50 -12.07
N ALA A 277 -7.10 37.88 -11.65
CA ALA A 277 -5.88 37.22 -12.11
C ALA A 277 -5.82 35.74 -11.70
N LEU A 278 -6.17 35.43 -10.45
CA LEU A 278 -6.26 34.05 -9.96
C LEU A 278 -7.32 33.26 -10.72
N LEU A 279 -8.47 33.86 -10.98
CA LEU A 279 -9.57 33.26 -11.72
C LEU A 279 -9.16 32.88 -13.16
N PHE A 280 -8.47 33.79 -13.86
CA PHE A 280 -7.93 33.49 -15.19
C PHE A 280 -6.79 32.47 -15.16
N ALA A 281 -5.98 32.43 -14.09
CA ALA A 281 -4.94 31.42 -13.93
C ALA A 281 -5.54 30.01 -13.75
N ILE A 282 -6.62 29.88 -12.98
CA ILE A 282 -7.38 28.63 -12.84
C ILE A 282 -7.99 28.22 -14.19
N HIS A 283 -8.57 29.18 -14.92
CA HIS A 283 -9.14 28.93 -16.24
C HIS A 283 -8.10 28.45 -17.25
N SER A 284 -6.85 28.93 -17.15
CA SER A 284 -5.75 28.45 -17.99
C SER A 284 -5.40 26.98 -17.76
N PHE A 285 -5.64 26.43 -16.56
CA PHE A 285 -5.40 25.02 -16.27
C PHE A 285 -6.58 24.15 -16.73
N ARG A 286 -7.81 24.63 -16.52
CA ARG A 286 -9.02 23.93 -16.94
C ARG A 286 -9.96 24.92 -17.64
N PRO A 287 -9.99 24.94 -18.99
CA PRO A 287 -10.81 25.90 -19.72
C PRO A 287 -12.29 25.60 -19.50
N SER A 288 -13.01 26.58 -18.95
CA SER A 288 -14.46 26.56 -18.81
C SER A 288 -15.14 27.00 -20.11
N PRO A 289 -16.27 26.38 -20.50
CA PRO A 289 -16.95 26.72 -21.75
C PRO A 289 -17.52 28.15 -21.76
N PHE A 290 -17.98 28.65 -20.62
CA PHE A 290 -18.48 30.02 -20.47
C PHE A 290 -18.10 30.63 -19.12
N PHE A 291 -18.08 31.95 -19.07
CA PHE A 291 -17.74 32.74 -17.90
C PHE A 291 -18.76 33.86 -17.71
N ILE A 292 -19.25 34.07 -16.49
CA ILE A 292 -20.18 35.15 -16.15
C ILE A 292 -19.50 36.07 -15.13
N LEU A 293 -19.32 37.34 -15.48
CA LEU A 293 -18.79 38.38 -14.59
C LEU A 293 -19.91 39.37 -14.28
N ASP A 294 -20.28 39.51 -13.02
CA ASP A 294 -21.32 40.44 -12.58
C ASP A 294 -20.70 41.57 -11.76
N GLU A 295 -20.87 42.81 -12.21
CA GLU A 295 -20.42 44.06 -11.56
C GLU A 295 -18.96 44.07 -11.07
N VAL A 296 -18.09 43.32 -11.74
CA VAL A 296 -16.67 43.19 -11.36
C VAL A 296 -15.87 44.49 -11.51
N ASP A 297 -16.47 45.49 -12.15
CA ASP A 297 -15.93 46.81 -12.39
C ASP A 297 -16.28 47.82 -11.29
N ALA A 298 -17.15 47.49 -10.33
CA ALA A 298 -17.59 48.40 -9.28
C ALA A 298 -16.43 48.97 -8.45
N ALA A 299 -15.44 48.14 -8.13
CA ALA A 299 -14.26 48.51 -7.35
C ALA A 299 -13.04 48.95 -8.19
N LEU A 300 -13.16 48.94 -9.53
CA LEU A 300 -12.07 49.25 -10.45
C LEU A 300 -12.17 50.68 -10.98
N ASP A 301 -11.03 51.33 -11.23
CA ASP A 301 -10.93 52.60 -11.95
C ASP A 301 -11.03 52.38 -13.47
N ASN A 302 -11.42 53.43 -14.21
CA ASN A 302 -11.64 53.35 -15.66
C ASN A 302 -10.43 52.80 -16.44
N LEU A 303 -9.21 53.09 -15.96
CA LEU A 303 -7.98 52.63 -16.58
C LEU A 303 -7.79 51.11 -16.42
N ASN A 304 -8.03 50.55 -15.23
CA ASN A 304 -7.93 49.09 -15.05
C ASN A 304 -9.14 48.35 -15.65
N VAL A 305 -10.34 48.95 -15.66
CA VAL A 305 -11.52 48.44 -16.39
C VAL A 305 -11.19 48.23 -17.86
N ALA A 306 -10.62 49.24 -18.53
CA ALA A 306 -10.26 49.15 -19.95
C ALA A 306 -9.21 48.06 -20.26
N LYS A 307 -8.32 47.77 -19.30
CA LYS A 307 -7.31 46.70 -19.41
C LYS A 307 -7.91 45.32 -19.21
N VAL A 308 -8.75 45.14 -18.18
CA VAL A 308 -9.47 43.88 -17.94
C VAL A 308 -10.34 43.54 -19.14
N ALA A 309 -11.09 44.51 -19.67
CA ALA A 309 -11.88 44.34 -20.89
C ALA A 309 -11.01 43.99 -22.10
N GLY A 310 -9.84 44.64 -22.25
CA GLY A 310 -8.88 44.31 -23.30
C GLY A 310 -8.31 42.89 -23.17
N PHE A 311 -8.01 42.45 -21.95
CA PHE A 311 -7.49 41.11 -21.66
C PHE A 311 -8.54 40.02 -21.95
N ILE A 312 -9.78 40.22 -21.51
CA ILE A 312 -10.90 39.30 -21.80
C ILE A 312 -11.11 39.19 -23.30
N ARG A 313 -11.10 40.33 -24.02
CA ARG A 313 -11.20 40.33 -25.48
C ARG A 313 -10.04 39.58 -26.14
N SER A 314 -8.79 39.83 -25.74
CA SER A 314 -7.64 39.11 -26.33
C SER A 314 -7.73 37.60 -26.13
N LYS A 315 -8.20 37.16 -24.95
CA LYS A 315 -8.34 35.73 -24.65
C LYS A 315 -9.57 35.09 -25.31
N SER A 316 -10.61 35.86 -25.57
CA SER A 316 -11.78 35.41 -26.35
C SER A 316 -11.48 35.33 -27.86
N CYS A 317 -10.62 36.21 -28.37
CA CYS A 317 -10.27 36.35 -29.79
C CYS A 317 -8.99 35.62 -30.24
N GLU A 318 -8.24 34.93 -29.36
CA GLU A 318 -7.01 34.15 -29.64
C GLU A 318 -7.26 32.92 -30.56
N ARG A 319 -8.22 33.03 -31.47
CA ARG A 319 -8.81 32.00 -32.33
C ARG A 319 -8.31 32.05 -33.79
N ALA A 320 -7.36 32.90 -34.17
CA ALA A 320 -7.11 33.20 -35.59
C ALA A 320 -5.67 33.14 -36.09
N GLY A 321 -4.68 32.81 -35.25
CA GLY A 321 -3.29 32.75 -35.74
C GLY A 321 -2.38 32.05 -34.76
N GLU A 322 -2.26 30.73 -34.91
CA GLU A 322 -1.00 29.97 -34.91
C GLU A 322 -1.35 28.47 -34.85
N GLU A 323 -1.29 27.84 -36.02
CA GLU A 323 -1.17 26.39 -36.16
C GLU A 323 0.23 25.98 -35.70
N GLN A 324 0.37 25.65 -34.41
CA GLN A 324 1.38 24.69 -33.95
C GLN A 324 0.95 24.17 -32.57
N ASP A 325 0.87 22.85 -32.47
CA ASP A 325 0.46 22.02 -31.33
C ASP A 325 -1.05 21.72 -31.23
N GLY A 326 -1.38 20.47 -31.57
CA GLY A 326 -2.72 19.91 -31.74
C GLY A 326 -3.48 19.62 -30.44
N GLU A 327 -3.81 20.66 -29.67
CA GLU A 327 -4.95 20.64 -28.76
C GLU A 327 -5.81 21.89 -29.04
N GLY A 328 -6.95 21.68 -29.69
CA GLY A 328 -7.89 22.73 -30.07
C GLY A 328 -8.41 23.49 -28.84
N GLY A 329 -7.75 24.59 -28.50
CA GLY A 329 -8.17 25.52 -27.46
C GLY A 329 -9.50 26.16 -27.84
N CYS A 330 -10.56 25.79 -27.12
CA CYS A 330 -11.86 26.45 -27.17
C CYS A 330 -11.66 27.89 -26.66
N GLY A 331 -11.85 28.90 -27.52
CA GLY A 331 -12.05 30.27 -27.05
C GLY A 331 -13.26 30.31 -26.13
N PHE A 332 -13.10 30.83 -24.91
CA PHE A 332 -14.18 30.80 -23.92
C PHE A 332 -15.19 31.93 -24.18
N GLN A 333 -16.46 31.67 -23.89
CA GLN A 333 -17.51 32.68 -23.99
C GLN A 333 -17.58 33.50 -22.70
N SER A 334 -17.33 34.81 -22.76
CA SER A 334 -17.51 35.70 -21.61
C SER A 334 -18.82 36.49 -21.70
N ILE A 335 -19.67 36.39 -20.68
CA ILE A 335 -20.84 37.24 -20.48
C ILE A 335 -20.49 38.19 -19.33
N VAL A 336 -20.52 39.49 -19.59
CA VAL A 336 -20.20 40.49 -18.56
C VAL A 336 -21.35 41.46 -18.37
N ILE A 337 -21.72 41.67 -17.12
CA ILE A 337 -22.72 42.63 -16.69
C ILE A 337 -21.96 43.78 -16.03
N SER A 338 -22.01 44.96 -16.66
CA SER A 338 -21.31 46.16 -16.21
C SER A 338 -22.11 47.38 -16.65
N LEU A 339 -22.01 48.46 -15.86
CA LEU A 339 -22.61 49.76 -16.16
C LEU A 339 -21.60 50.76 -16.75
N LYS A 340 -20.31 50.38 -16.87
CA LYS A 340 -19.25 51.28 -17.36
C LYS A 340 -19.01 51.13 -18.85
N ASP A 341 -19.08 52.26 -19.55
CA ASP A 341 -18.89 52.36 -21.00
C ASP A 341 -17.58 51.72 -21.47
N SER A 342 -16.49 51.93 -20.73
CA SER A 342 -15.16 51.39 -21.07
C SER A 342 -15.09 49.86 -21.09
N PHE A 343 -16.05 49.16 -20.48
CA PHE A 343 -16.08 47.70 -20.45
C PHE A 343 -16.82 47.12 -21.65
N TYR A 344 -18.03 47.63 -21.93
CA TYR A 344 -18.89 47.09 -22.99
C TYR A 344 -18.66 47.72 -24.37
N ASP A 345 -17.89 48.82 -24.47
CA ASP A 345 -17.43 49.40 -25.75
C ASP A 345 -16.66 48.40 -26.62
N LYS A 346 -15.94 47.46 -25.99
CA LYS A 346 -15.15 46.43 -26.68
C LYS A 346 -15.88 45.11 -26.89
N ALA A 347 -17.17 45.03 -26.57
CA ALA A 347 -17.95 43.81 -26.72
C ALA A 347 -18.31 43.51 -28.19
N GLU A 348 -18.57 42.24 -28.50
CA GLU A 348 -19.06 41.85 -29.83
C GLU A 348 -20.59 41.99 -29.94
N ALA A 349 -21.30 41.71 -28.85
CA ALA A 349 -22.74 41.84 -28.74
C ALA A 349 -23.13 42.46 -27.39
N LEU A 350 -24.14 43.31 -27.41
CA LEU A 350 -24.75 43.92 -26.23
C LEU A 350 -26.12 43.31 -25.99
N VAL A 351 -26.46 43.11 -24.72
CA VAL A 351 -27.79 42.73 -24.28
C VAL A 351 -28.30 43.84 -23.36
N GLY A 352 -29.22 44.66 -23.87
CA GLY A 352 -29.88 45.70 -23.12
C GLY A 352 -31.09 45.15 -22.38
N VAL A 353 -31.25 45.47 -21.10
CA VAL A 353 -32.41 45.10 -20.30
C VAL A 353 -33.18 46.38 -19.95
N TYR A 354 -34.48 46.41 -20.21
CA TYR A 354 -35.34 47.53 -19.84
C TYR A 354 -36.63 47.03 -19.18
N ARG A 355 -37.21 47.87 -18.34
CA ARG A 355 -38.47 47.56 -17.65
C ARG A 355 -39.63 48.10 -18.48
N ASP A 356 -40.53 47.20 -18.88
CA ASP A 356 -41.80 47.57 -19.51
C ASP A 356 -42.81 47.91 -18.41
N SER A 357 -43.05 49.20 -18.20
CA SER A 357 -43.94 49.71 -17.15
C SER A 357 -45.40 49.30 -17.36
N GLU A 358 -45.84 49.08 -18.59
CA GLU A 358 -47.22 48.70 -18.89
C GLU A 358 -47.52 47.26 -18.49
N ARG A 359 -46.52 46.38 -18.64
CA ARG A 359 -46.64 44.93 -18.37
C ARG A 359 -45.99 44.49 -17.06
N SER A 360 -45.35 45.42 -16.33
CA SER A 360 -44.57 45.13 -15.12
C SER A 360 -43.56 43.98 -15.30
N CYS A 361 -42.99 43.84 -16.51
CA CYS A 361 -42.03 42.79 -16.84
C CYS A 361 -40.72 43.37 -17.36
N SER A 362 -39.60 42.70 -17.11
CA SER A 362 -38.32 43.03 -17.73
C SER A 362 -38.26 42.44 -19.14
N ARG A 363 -37.90 43.25 -20.13
CA ARG A 363 -37.69 42.84 -21.52
C ARG A 363 -36.23 43.05 -21.90
N THR A 364 -35.78 42.27 -22.88
CA THR A 364 -34.41 42.31 -23.37
C THR A 364 -34.36 42.70 -24.83
N LEU A 365 -33.33 43.45 -25.18
CA LEU A 365 -32.97 43.81 -26.55
C LEU A 365 -31.55 43.33 -26.79
N THR A 366 -31.27 42.82 -27.99
CA THR A 366 -29.93 42.41 -28.38
C THR A 366 -29.44 43.35 -29.48
N PHE A 367 -28.19 43.77 -29.38
CA PHE A 367 -27.56 44.65 -30.34
C PHE A 367 -26.18 44.11 -30.71
N ASP A 368 -25.95 43.95 -32.00
CA ASP A 368 -24.70 43.38 -32.53
C ASP A 368 -23.74 44.52 -32.90
N LEU A 369 -22.60 44.59 -32.21
CA LEU A 369 -21.59 45.64 -32.38
C LEU A 369 -20.57 45.30 -33.49
N THR A 370 -20.56 44.06 -34.00
CA THR A 370 -19.60 43.66 -35.04
C THR A 370 -19.71 44.49 -36.33
N LYS A 371 -20.88 45.06 -36.57
CA LYS A 371 -21.20 45.90 -37.74
C LYS A 371 -20.63 47.32 -37.68
N TYR A 372 -20.11 47.73 -36.51
CA TYR A 372 -19.68 49.10 -36.24
C TYR A 372 -18.22 49.19 -35.77
N LYS A 373 -17.40 48.17 -36.07
CA LYS A 373 -15.97 48.19 -35.71
C LYS A 373 -15.27 49.40 -36.34
N GLU A 374 -14.60 50.21 -35.52
CA GLU A 374 -13.64 51.21 -36.01
C GLU A 374 -12.54 50.51 -36.82
N ALA A 375 -12.24 51.07 -38.00
CA ALA A 375 -11.29 50.56 -38.98
C ALA A 375 -9.83 50.67 -38.51
#